data_AF-A0A926D796-F1
#
_entry.id   AF-A0A926D796-F1
#
_cell.length_a   1.000
_cell.length_b   1.000
_cell.length_c   1.000
_cell.angle_alpha   90.00
_cell.angle_beta   90.00
_cell.angle_gamma   90.00
#
_symmetry.space_group_name_H-M   'P 1'
#
loop_
_entity.id
_entity.type
_entity.pdbx_description
1 polymer ?
#
loop_
_entity_poly.entity_id
_entity_poly.type
_entity_poly.pdbx_seq_one_letter_code
_entity_poly.pdbx_strand_id
1 'polypeptide(L)' 'MSAVYMDPDFQGRGLAQMLLERLEKERPDIRLKVPKAEAVNRHIYEKMGYRNTGRETVVNDRLTLLLSQKHT' A
#
# COMPACT_ATOMS: atom_id res chain seq x y z
N MET A 1 4.03 -5.38 -12.68
CA MET A 1 3.35 -5.25 -11.38
C MET A 1 4.17 -6.04 -10.38
N SER A 2 4.69 -5.38 -9.35
CA SER A 2 5.49 -6.03 -8.31
C SER A 2 4.64 -6.20 -7.06
N ALA A 3 4.79 -7.31 -6.36
CA ALA A 3 4.14 -7.56 -5.09
C ALA A 3 5.18 -7.52 -3.96
N VAL A 4 4.81 -6.92 -2.85
CA VAL A 4 5.60 -6.97 -1.62
C VAL A 4 4.82 -7.82 -0.64
N TYR A 5 5.48 -8.86 -0.13
CA TYR A 5 4.97 -9.68 0.95
C TYR A 5 5.88 -9.51 2.16
N MET A 6 5.28 -9.34 3.33
CA MET A 6 5.99 -9.26 4.59
C MET A 6 5.63 -10.47 5.43
N ASP A 7 6.66 -11.25 5.76
CA ASP A 7 6.53 -12.36 6.68
C ASP A 7 5.95 -11.86 8.02
N PRO A 8 4.95 -12.57 8.59
CA PRO A 8 4.31 -12.20 9.85
C PRO A 8 5.27 -11.88 10.99
N ASP A 9 6.40 -12.58 11.10
CA ASP A 9 7.37 -12.39 12.19
C ASP A 9 8.09 -11.02 12.12
N PHE A 10 8.02 -10.37 10.98
CA PHE A 10 8.63 -9.07 10.70
C PHE A 10 7.61 -7.92 10.67
N GLN A 11 6.31 -8.20 10.85
CA GLN A 11 5.28 -7.18 10.94
C GLN A 11 5.40 -6.36 12.24
N GLY A 12 4.80 -5.17 12.26
CA GLY A 12 4.85 -4.27 13.43
C GLY A 12 6.20 -3.58 13.68
N ARG A 13 7.22 -3.83 12.84
CA ARG A 13 8.58 -3.25 12.98
C ARG A 13 8.83 -2.01 12.13
N GLY A 14 7.79 -1.46 11.49
CA GLY A 14 7.92 -0.28 10.61
C GLY A 14 8.60 -0.53 9.25
N LEU A 15 8.92 -1.79 8.91
CA LEU A 15 9.63 -2.13 7.67
C LEU A 15 8.89 -1.70 6.39
N ALA A 16 7.56 -1.76 6.39
CA ALA A 16 6.76 -1.35 5.23
C ALA A 16 6.89 0.16 4.97
N GLN A 17 6.95 0.95 6.04
CA GLN A 17 7.19 2.39 5.95
C GLN A 17 8.60 2.68 5.45
N MET A 18 9.62 2.04 6.03
CA MET A 18 11.02 2.22 5.61
C MET A 18 11.23 1.86 4.13
N LEU A 19 10.60 0.76 3.67
CA LEU A 19 10.64 0.35 2.28
C LEU A 19 10.01 1.40 1.38
N LEU A 20 8.81 1.87 1.73
CA LEU A 20 8.10 2.89 0.94
C LEU A 20 8.84 4.22 0.89
N GLU A 21 9.38 4.71 2.02
CA GLU A 21 10.17 5.94 2.05
C GLU A 21 11.40 5.86 1.15
N ARG A 22 12.06 4.69 1.10
CA ARG A 22 13.19 4.46 0.19
C ARG A 22 12.74 4.45 -1.26
N LEU A 23 11.66 3.75 -1.57
CA LEU A 23 11.11 3.69 -2.93
C LEU A 23 10.65 5.07 -3.40
N GLU A 24 10.03 5.87 -2.53
CA GLU A 24 9.58 7.25 -2.84
C GLU A 24 10.75 8.17 -3.23
N LYS A 25 11.92 8.00 -2.60
CA LYS A 25 13.13 8.77 -2.97
C LYS A 25 13.61 8.48 -4.38
N GLU A 26 13.45 7.24 -4.84
CA GLU A 26 13.84 6.80 -6.19
C GLU A 26 12.73 7.07 -7.21
N ARG A 27 11.46 7.02 -6.77
CA ARG A 27 10.24 7.13 -7.57
C ARG A 27 9.15 7.87 -6.79
N PRO A 28 9.06 9.20 -6.92
CA PRO A 28 8.07 9.98 -6.16
C PRO A 28 6.62 9.73 -6.61
N ASP A 29 6.43 9.14 -7.79
CA ASP A 29 5.13 8.89 -8.44
C ASP A 29 4.51 7.52 -8.10
N ILE A 30 4.98 6.84 -7.05
CA ILE A 30 4.53 5.49 -6.69
C ILE A 30 3.03 5.46 -6.41
N ARG A 31 2.39 4.41 -6.93
CA ARG A 31 0.99 4.09 -6.71
C ARG A 31 0.90 2.71 -6.07
N LEU A 32 0.06 2.59 -5.05
CA LEU A 32 -0.11 1.36 -4.30
C LEU A 32 -1.45 0.72 -4.64
N LYS A 33 -1.47 -0.60 -4.77
CA LYS A 33 -2.70 -1.39 -4.82
C LYS A 33 -2.81 -2.15 -3.51
N VAL A 34 -3.81 -1.82 -2.71
CA VAL A 34 -3.98 -2.37 -1.36
C VAL A 34 -5.25 -3.22 -1.31
N PRO A 35 -5.22 -4.44 -0.76
CA PRO A 35 -6.43 -5.24 -0.61
C PRO A 35 -7.48 -4.51 0.22
N LYS A 36 -8.73 -4.44 -0.27
CA LYS A 36 -9.85 -3.75 0.37
C LYS A 36 -10.21 -4.35 1.74
N ALA A 37 -10.02 -5.66 1.90
CA ALA A 37 -10.27 -6.38 3.14
C ALA A 37 -9.24 -6.08 4.25
N GLU A 38 -8.03 -5.64 3.88
CA GLU A 38 -6.91 -5.45 4.81
C GLU A 38 -6.87 -4.01 5.35
N ALA A 39 -7.86 -3.66 6.18
CA ALA A 39 -8.00 -2.30 6.72
C ALA A 39 -6.79 -1.84 7.56
N VAL A 40 -6.09 -2.77 8.21
CA VAL A 40 -4.86 -2.47 8.99
C VAL A 40 -3.77 -1.90 8.10
N ASN A 41 -3.57 -2.48 6.92
CA ASN A 41 -2.57 -1.99 5.97
C ASN A 41 -2.94 -0.59 5.46
N ARG A 42 -4.23 -0.31 5.26
CA ARG A 42 -4.71 1.00 4.83
C ARG A 42 -4.29 2.11 5.80
N HIS A 43 -4.38 1.87 7.10
CA HIS A 43 -4.01 2.86 8.12
C HIS A 43 -2.53 3.28 8.03
N ILE A 44 -1.63 2.35 7.69
CA ILE A 44 -0.20 2.65 7.51
C ILE A 44 -0.01 3.58 6.31
N TYR A 45 -0.63 3.27 5.18
CA TYR A 45 -0.50 4.09 3.97
C TYR A 45 -1.13 5.48 4.14
N GLU A 46 -2.27 5.57 4.82
CA GLU A 46 -2.92 6.85 5.17
C GLU A 46 -2.00 7.71 6.04
N LYS A 47 -1.37 7.12 7.08
CA LYS A 47 -0.37 7.80 7.91
C LYS A 47 0.83 8.32 7.10
N MET A 48 1.22 7.62 6.04
CA MET A 48 2.29 8.03 5.14
C MET A 48 1.87 9.08 4.10
N GLY A 49 0.60 9.49 4.09
CA GLY A 49 0.06 10.51 3.18
C GLY A 49 -0.58 9.95 1.90
N TYR A 50 -0.70 8.63 1.75
CA TYR A 50 -1.44 8.04 0.65
C TYR A 50 -2.94 8.20 0.86
N ARG A 51 -3.66 8.50 -0.22
CA ARG A 51 -5.11 8.57 -0.23
C ARG A 51 -5.66 7.61 -1.26
N ASN A 52 -6.77 6.95 -0.93
CA ASN A 52 -7.52 6.15 -1.89
C ASN A 52 -8.05 7.07 -3.00
N THR A 53 -7.86 6.67 -4.25
CA THR A 53 -8.30 7.42 -5.43
C THR A 53 -9.75 7.13 -5.83
N GLY A 54 -10.44 6.24 -5.12
CA GLY A 54 -11.76 5.72 -5.46
C GLY A 54 -11.74 4.67 -6.58
N ARG A 55 -10.56 4.37 -7.15
CA ARG A 55 -10.42 3.33 -8.19
C ARG A 55 -10.23 1.97 -7.56
N GLU A 56 -11.11 1.05 -7.90
CA GLU A 56 -11.03 -0.36 -7.47
C GLU A 56 -10.68 -1.26 -8.65
N THR A 57 -10.03 -2.39 -8.36
CA THR A 57 -9.82 -3.48 -9.31
C THR A 57 -10.30 -4.77 -8.66
N VAL A 58 -11.40 -5.33 -9.16
CA VAL A 58 -11.88 -6.65 -8.75
C VAL A 58 -10.98 -7.69 -9.42
N VAL A 59 -10.28 -8.48 -8.61
CA VAL A 59 -9.40 -9.56 -9.10
C VAL A 59 -10.18 -10.87 -9.16
N ASN A 60 -10.96 -11.15 -8.10
CA ASN A 60 -11.87 -12.28 -7.99
C ASN A 60 -12.87 -12.01 -6.84
N ASP A 61 -13.75 -12.98 -6.57
CA ASP A 61 -14.81 -12.88 -5.55
C ASP A 61 -14.31 -12.59 -4.13
N ARG A 62 -13.02 -12.84 -3.85
CA ARG A 62 -12.40 -12.65 -2.52
C ARG A 62 -11.42 -11.48 -2.45
N LEU A 63 -11.03 -10.92 -3.60
CA LEU A 63 -9.99 -9.90 -3.66
C LEU A 63 -10.41 -8.73 -4.54
N THR A 64 -10.58 -7.58 -3.88
CA THR A 64 -10.66 -6.27 -4.53
C THR A 64 -9.48 -5.44 -4.09
N LEU A 65 -8.78 -4.82 -5.04
CA LEU A 65 -7.65 -3.92 -4.79
C LEU A 65 -8.09 -2.48 -4.91
N LEU A 66 -7.71 -1.65 -3.95
CA LEU A 66 -7.91 -0.20 -3.95
C LEU A 66 -6.63 0.47 -4.45
N LEU A 67 -6.75 1.42 -5.38
CA LEU A 67 -5.62 2.22 -5.83
C LEU A 67 -5.45 3.44 -4.90
N SER A 68 -4.29 3.51 -4.26
CA SER A 68 -3.89 4.64 -3.41
C SER A 68 -2.70 5.38 -4.01
N GLN A 69 -2.70 6.71 -3.87
CA GLN A 69 -1.65 7.60 -4.36
C GLN A 69 -1.35 8.67 -3.31
N LYS A 70 -0.10 9.07 -3.20
CA LYS A 70 0.32 10.19 -2.38
C LYS A 70 0.33 11.44 -3.25
N HIS A 71 -0.43 12.44 -2.84
CA HIS A 71 -0.40 13.76 -3.48
C HIS A 71 0.69 14.54 -2.78
N THR A 72 1.83 14.74 -3.48
CA THR A 72 2.93 15.61 -3.02
C THR A 72 2.52 17.07 -3.15
#